data_AF-A0A7S1EV07-F1
#
_entry.id   AF-A0A7S1EV07-F1
#
_cell.length_a   1.000
_cell.length_b   1.000
_cell.length_c   1.000
_cell.angle_alpha   90.00
_cell.angle_beta   90.00
_cell.angle_gamma   90.00
#
_symmetry.space_group_name_H-M   'P 1'
#
loop_
_entity.id
_entity.type
_entity.pdbx_description
1 polymer ?
#
loop_
_entity_poly.entity_id
_entity_poly.type
_entity_poly.pdbx_seq_one_letter_code
_entity_poly.pdbx_strand_id
1 'polypeptide(L)'
;MDKNVEVNWIQSREASHSGSWYSDDPDVLSNQLSNWINTQQVPQCNSRLRAIISPHAGYSYSGSTAAFAYSAIDTSMVSRVIILGPSHHVYLPGCALSVAKQFQTPLGTLHNDTQFCTDLLTSHSDSFSVMNKRTDEAEHSIEMQMPYLAHIFGKTENTLDRVSFVCVMVGALSNSSEKRIGNIVAEWLNDSRNLLVISSDFCHWGNRFQFTTKCINGEEIYENIERLDRQGMQLIEAKDASGFSSYLSQTKNTICGRHPIALLLYAINTLGSSKFDVKFVQYRQSSKCRSQRDSSVSYASAIITSNPSNPPQ
;
A
#
# COMPACT_ATOMS: atom_id res chain seq x y z
N MET A 1 -20.77 -15.70 22.57
CA MET A 1 -21.86 -14.74 22.33
C MET A 1 -21.54 -14.09 21.01
N ASP A 2 -22.20 -14.53 19.94
CA ASP A 2 -22.05 -13.94 18.61
C ASP A 2 -22.61 -12.51 18.67
N LYS A 3 -21.70 -11.53 18.73
CA LYS A 3 -22.07 -10.15 18.48
C LYS A 3 -22.22 -10.04 16.98
N ASN A 4 -23.45 -10.16 16.48
CA ASN A 4 -23.75 -9.77 15.10
C ASN A 4 -23.37 -8.29 14.95
N VAL A 5 -22.28 -8.00 14.24
CA VAL A 5 -21.89 -6.63 13.94
C VAL A 5 -22.78 -6.13 12.82
N GLU A 6 -23.74 -5.27 13.16
CA GLU A 6 -24.58 -4.60 12.16
C GLU A 6 -23.81 -3.41 11.57
N VAL A 7 -23.42 -3.55 10.30
CA VAL A 7 -22.73 -2.48 9.55
C VAL A 7 -23.76 -1.77 8.67
N ASN A 8 -23.89 -0.44 8.84
CA ASN A 8 -24.72 0.38 7.97
C ASN A 8 -23.98 0.67 6.66
N TRP A 9 -24.17 -0.20 5.67
CA TRP A 9 -23.52 -0.11 4.37
C TRP A 9 -24.07 1.05 3.53
N ILE A 10 -23.19 1.95 3.08
CA ILE A 10 -23.52 2.99 2.10
C ILE A 10 -23.29 2.48 0.68
N GLN A 11 -23.92 3.10 -0.31
CA GLN A 11 -23.86 2.62 -1.70
C GLN A 11 -22.46 2.75 -2.30
N SER A 12 -21.86 3.93 -2.23
CA SER A 12 -20.57 4.23 -2.85
C SER A 12 -19.71 5.14 -1.98
N ARG A 13 -18.40 4.96 -2.13
CA ARG A 13 -17.36 5.95 -1.83
C ARG A 13 -17.02 6.66 -3.13
N GLU A 14 -17.11 7.98 -3.16
CA GLU A 14 -16.77 8.76 -4.34
C GLU A 14 -15.25 8.85 -4.58
N ALA A 15 -14.86 9.13 -5.82
CA ALA A 15 -13.48 9.41 -6.22
C ALA A 15 -13.08 10.84 -5.82
N SER A 16 -13.03 11.11 -4.51
CA SER A 16 -12.93 12.46 -3.94
C SER A 16 -11.65 13.22 -4.27
N HIS A 17 -10.59 12.53 -4.72
CA HIS A 17 -9.30 13.11 -5.10
C HIS A 17 -9.10 13.18 -6.63
N SER A 18 -10.08 12.70 -7.40
CA SER A 18 -10.13 12.83 -8.86
C SER A 18 -10.13 14.31 -9.28
N GLY A 19 -9.39 14.65 -10.34
CA GLY A 19 -9.25 16.02 -10.84
C GLY A 19 -8.21 16.86 -10.09
N SER A 20 -7.60 16.34 -9.02
CA SER A 20 -6.55 17.04 -8.27
C SER A 20 -5.29 16.21 -8.05
N TRP A 21 -5.43 14.97 -7.56
CA TRP A 21 -4.29 14.07 -7.35
C TRP A 21 -3.97 13.21 -8.58
N TYR A 22 -4.99 12.96 -9.41
CA TYR A 22 -4.94 12.27 -10.68
C TYR A 22 -6.02 12.85 -11.61
N SER A 23 -5.93 12.59 -12.91
CA SER A 23 -6.89 13.09 -13.92
C SER A 23 -8.29 12.55 -13.67
N ASP A 24 -9.31 13.39 -13.73
CA ASP A 24 -10.72 13.00 -13.74
C ASP A 24 -11.23 12.57 -15.13
N ASP A 25 -10.52 12.97 -16.18
CA ASP A 25 -10.77 12.48 -17.54
C ASP A 25 -10.31 11.00 -17.67
N PRO A 26 -11.23 10.08 -18.01
CA PRO A 26 -10.94 8.64 -18.07
C PRO A 26 -9.97 8.27 -19.20
N ASP A 27 -10.03 8.93 -20.34
CA ASP A 27 -9.15 8.65 -21.47
C ASP A 27 -7.73 9.13 -21.18
N VAL A 28 -7.59 10.32 -20.60
CA VAL A 28 -6.28 10.85 -20.16
C VAL A 28 -5.68 9.93 -19.11
N LEU A 29 -6.45 9.55 -18.09
CA LEU A 29 -5.98 8.69 -17.01
C LEU A 29 -5.58 7.30 -17.52
N SER A 30 -6.42 6.66 -18.32
CA SER A 30 -6.15 5.33 -18.87
C SER A 30 -4.90 5.31 -19.76
N ASN A 31 -4.73 6.33 -20.61
CA ASN A 31 -3.54 6.46 -21.46
C ASN A 31 -2.28 6.71 -20.62
N GLN A 32 -2.36 7.55 -19.59
CA GLN A 32 -1.23 7.83 -18.71
C GLN A 32 -0.77 6.57 -17.97
N LEU A 33 -1.70 5.81 -17.38
CA LEU A 33 -1.41 4.56 -16.70
C LEU A 33 -0.87 3.50 -17.67
N SER A 34 -1.47 3.36 -18.86
CA SER A 34 -0.99 2.43 -19.90
C SER A 34 0.44 2.74 -20.30
N ASN A 35 0.77 4.01 -20.53
CA ASN A 35 2.11 4.43 -20.93
C ASN A 35 3.14 4.10 -19.85
N TRP A 36 2.82 4.36 -18.58
CA TRP A 36 3.74 4.00 -17.50
C TRP A 36 3.88 2.49 -17.35
N ILE A 37 2.80 1.71 -17.39
CA ILE A 37 2.86 0.25 -17.24
C ILE A 37 3.65 -0.40 -18.39
N ASN A 38 3.33 -0.04 -19.63
CA ASN A 38 3.88 -0.69 -20.82
C ASN A 38 5.37 -0.35 -21.06
N THR A 39 5.90 0.68 -20.41
CA THR A 39 7.31 1.07 -20.51
C THR A 39 8.20 0.38 -19.48
N GLN A 40 7.62 -0.35 -18.52
CA GLN A 40 8.41 -1.01 -17.48
C GLN A 40 8.89 -2.39 -17.92
N GLN A 41 10.19 -2.62 -17.73
CA GLN A 41 10.78 -3.95 -17.81
C GLN A 41 10.74 -4.59 -16.42
N VAL A 42 9.60 -5.20 -16.07
CA VAL A 42 9.59 -6.04 -14.86
C VAL A 42 10.26 -7.38 -15.22
N PRO A 43 11.24 -7.84 -14.42
CA PRO A 43 11.82 -9.16 -14.61
C PRO A 43 10.70 -10.21 -14.64
N GLN A 44 10.64 -11.03 -15.69
CA GLN A 44 9.77 -12.20 -15.68
C GLN A 44 10.20 -13.09 -14.53
N CYS A 45 9.37 -13.16 -13.49
CA CYS A 45 9.61 -14.02 -12.36
C CYS A 45 8.72 -15.24 -12.50
N ASN A 46 9.31 -16.43 -12.49
CA ASN A 46 8.56 -17.70 -12.41
C ASN A 46 7.86 -17.88 -11.04
N SER A 47 7.81 -16.83 -10.22
CA SER A 47 7.21 -16.81 -8.90
C SER A 47 5.93 -15.98 -8.91
N ARG A 48 4.93 -16.43 -8.16
CA ARG A 48 3.62 -15.78 -8.13
C ARG A 48 3.67 -14.53 -7.27
N LEU A 49 3.20 -13.40 -7.81
CA LEU A 49 3.04 -12.16 -7.06
C LEU A 49 1.97 -12.32 -5.97
N ARG A 50 2.30 -11.93 -4.74
CA ARG A 50 1.43 -12.03 -3.55
C ARG A 50 1.10 -10.69 -2.93
N ALA A 51 2.04 -9.75 -2.98
CA ALA A 51 1.83 -8.39 -2.52
C ALA A 51 2.69 -7.40 -3.30
N ILE A 52 2.33 -6.12 -3.23
CA ILE A 52 3.14 -5.00 -3.70
C ILE A 52 3.26 -3.93 -2.62
N ILE A 53 4.35 -3.17 -2.65
CA ILE A 53 4.45 -1.87 -1.98
C ILE A 53 4.46 -0.80 -3.07
N SER A 54 3.60 0.21 -2.94
CA SER A 54 3.41 1.26 -3.94
C SER A 54 3.19 2.63 -3.30
N PRO A 55 3.73 3.72 -3.90
CA PRO A 55 3.54 5.07 -3.39
C PRO A 55 2.10 5.57 -3.54
N HIS A 56 1.75 6.63 -2.80
CA HIS A 56 0.44 7.29 -2.83
C HIS A 56 0.49 8.82 -2.88
N ALA A 57 1.59 9.41 -3.34
CA ALA A 57 1.55 10.80 -3.82
C ALA A 57 0.70 10.95 -5.10
N GLY A 58 0.40 12.19 -5.48
CA GLY A 58 -0.28 12.48 -6.75
C GLY A 58 0.48 11.94 -7.97
N TYR A 59 -0.26 11.51 -8.99
CA TYR A 59 0.25 10.71 -10.11
C TYR A 59 1.34 11.41 -10.92
N SER A 60 1.29 12.73 -11.03
CA SER A 60 2.34 13.53 -11.67
C SER A 60 3.73 13.35 -11.03
N TYR A 61 3.79 12.95 -9.75
CA TYR A 61 5.05 12.74 -9.02
C TYR A 61 5.43 11.26 -8.93
N SER A 62 4.52 10.43 -8.44
CA SER A 62 4.80 9.03 -8.07
C SER A 62 4.20 8.00 -9.02
N GLY A 63 3.32 8.41 -9.94
CA GLY A 63 2.55 7.50 -10.80
C GLY A 63 3.46 6.59 -11.63
N SER A 64 4.51 7.14 -12.23
CA SER A 64 5.52 6.35 -12.96
C SER A 64 6.33 5.40 -12.07
N THR A 65 6.50 5.70 -10.79
CA THR A 65 7.16 4.80 -9.83
C THR A 65 6.23 3.64 -9.48
N ALA A 66 4.98 3.93 -9.13
CA ALA A 66 3.96 2.94 -8.82
C ALA A 66 3.80 1.90 -9.96
N ALA A 67 3.92 2.36 -11.21
CA ALA A 67 3.82 1.53 -12.40
C ALA A 67 4.70 0.26 -12.33
N PHE A 68 5.91 0.33 -11.76
CA PHE A 68 6.83 -0.81 -11.66
C PHE A 68 6.27 -1.97 -10.84
N ALA A 69 5.57 -1.68 -9.74
CA ALA A 69 4.91 -2.70 -8.93
C ALA A 69 3.65 -3.23 -9.63
N TYR A 70 2.85 -2.31 -10.17
CA TYR A 70 1.59 -2.62 -10.82
C TYR A 70 1.74 -3.43 -12.12
N SER A 71 2.80 -3.19 -12.90
CA SER A 71 3.12 -3.97 -14.11
C SER A 71 3.47 -5.43 -13.83
N ALA A 72 3.75 -5.80 -12.58
CA ALA A 72 4.01 -7.19 -12.18
C ALA A 72 2.73 -8.00 -11.93
N ILE A 73 1.56 -7.36 -11.87
CA ILE A 73 0.30 -8.03 -11.52
C ILE A 73 -0.19 -8.88 -12.69
N ASP A 74 -0.28 -10.19 -12.44
CA ASP A 74 -1.10 -11.12 -13.21
C ASP A 74 -2.48 -11.23 -12.56
N THR A 75 -3.52 -10.86 -13.30
CA THR A 75 -4.91 -10.82 -12.82
C THR A 75 -5.61 -12.17 -12.87
N SER A 76 -5.07 -13.17 -13.57
CA SER A 76 -5.76 -14.41 -13.91
C SER A 76 -6.23 -15.24 -12.71
N MET A 77 -5.47 -15.19 -11.60
CA MET A 77 -5.69 -16.00 -10.42
C MET A 77 -6.10 -15.19 -9.17
N VAL A 78 -6.29 -13.88 -9.32
CA VAL A 78 -6.68 -13.00 -8.21
C VAL A 78 -8.20 -12.94 -8.15
N SER A 79 -8.76 -13.19 -6.97
CA SER A 79 -10.21 -13.03 -6.69
C SER A 79 -10.49 -11.93 -5.69
N ARG A 80 -9.50 -11.52 -4.89
CA ARG A 80 -9.63 -10.43 -3.92
C ARG A 80 -8.36 -9.59 -3.87
N VAL A 81 -8.52 -8.27 -3.89
CA VAL A 81 -7.43 -7.31 -3.64
C VAL A 81 -7.67 -6.62 -2.30
N ILE A 82 -6.67 -6.64 -1.41
CA ILE A 82 -6.76 -6.02 -0.09
C ILE A 82 -5.75 -4.85 -0.06
N ILE A 83 -6.25 -3.64 0.07
CA ILE A 83 -5.46 -2.40 0.07
C ILE A 83 -5.27 -1.96 1.52
N LEU A 84 -4.02 -1.90 1.98
CA LEU A 84 -3.64 -1.41 3.29
C LEU A 84 -2.98 -0.04 3.14
N GLY A 85 -3.67 1.02 3.56
CA GLY A 85 -3.16 2.40 3.50
C GLY A 85 -3.11 3.06 4.88
N PRO A 86 -2.09 3.89 5.17
CA PRO A 86 -2.03 4.62 6.44
C PRO A 86 -3.15 5.65 6.57
N SER A 87 -3.54 5.95 7.81
CA SER A 87 -4.40 7.11 8.13
C SER A 87 -3.56 8.40 8.24
N HIS A 88 -3.94 9.43 7.49
CA HIS A 88 -3.34 10.77 7.55
C HIS A 88 -4.18 11.78 8.35
N HIS A 89 -5.50 11.56 8.41
CA HIS A 89 -6.44 12.58 8.90
C HIS A 89 -7.00 12.29 10.30
N VAL A 90 -7.02 11.01 10.72
CA VAL A 90 -7.63 10.60 11.98
C VAL A 90 -6.68 9.76 12.82
N TYR A 91 -6.68 10.00 14.13
CA TYR A 91 -6.03 9.08 15.06
C TYR A 91 -6.86 7.80 15.16
N LEU A 92 -6.21 6.67 14.92
CA LEU A 92 -6.84 5.35 14.90
C LEU A 92 -5.89 4.35 15.58
N PRO A 93 -6.22 3.82 16.78
CA PRO A 93 -5.39 2.84 17.48
C PRO A 93 -5.72 1.41 17.04
N GLY A 94 -5.74 1.16 15.73
CA GLY A 94 -6.17 -0.10 15.11
C GLY A 94 -6.27 0.02 13.59
N CYS A 95 -7.12 -0.81 12.98
CA CYS A 95 -7.50 -0.70 11.58
C CYS A 95 -8.98 -0.33 11.44
N ALA A 96 -9.34 0.29 10.30
CA ALA A 96 -10.72 0.63 9.97
C ALA A 96 -11.06 0.17 8.55
N LEU A 97 -12.26 -0.39 8.37
CA LEU A 97 -12.79 -0.85 7.10
C LEU A 97 -13.80 0.13 6.52
N SER A 98 -13.86 0.21 5.20
CA SER A 98 -14.89 0.99 4.51
C SER A 98 -16.28 0.44 4.77
N VAL A 99 -17.25 1.33 4.91
CA VAL A 99 -18.69 0.99 4.91
C VAL A 99 -19.34 1.14 3.53
N ALA A 100 -18.57 1.47 2.48
CA ALA A 100 -19.08 1.56 1.12
C ALA A 100 -19.16 0.18 0.46
N LYS A 101 -20.25 -0.10 -0.26
CA LYS A 101 -20.36 -1.33 -1.07
C LYS A 101 -19.50 -1.28 -2.33
N GLN A 102 -19.16 -0.08 -2.78
CA GLN A 102 -18.46 0.16 -4.04
C GLN A 102 -17.54 1.38 -3.93
N PHE A 103 -16.41 1.35 -4.63
CA PHE A 103 -15.47 2.47 -4.74
C PHE A 103 -15.48 3.00 -6.18
N GLN A 104 -15.83 4.26 -6.34
CA GLN A 104 -15.84 4.89 -7.67
C GLN A 104 -14.42 5.25 -8.11
N THR A 105 -14.13 5.07 -9.39
CA THR A 105 -12.94 5.60 -10.06
C THR A 105 -13.34 6.09 -11.46
N PRO A 106 -12.56 6.99 -12.10
CA PRO A 106 -12.82 7.37 -13.49
C PRO A 106 -12.80 6.19 -14.48
N LEU A 107 -12.12 5.09 -14.14
CA LEU A 107 -11.91 3.94 -15.03
C LEU A 107 -12.86 2.77 -14.79
N GLY A 108 -13.79 2.90 -13.85
CA GLY A 108 -14.72 1.85 -13.45
C GLY A 108 -14.87 1.73 -11.95
N THR A 109 -15.94 1.06 -11.54
CA THR A 109 -16.29 0.87 -10.13
C THR A 109 -15.64 -0.40 -9.57
N LEU A 110 -15.04 -0.31 -8.39
CA LEU A 110 -14.49 -1.45 -7.66
C LEU A 110 -15.52 -1.96 -6.63
N HIS A 111 -15.81 -3.26 -6.61
CA HIS A 111 -16.80 -3.83 -5.69
C HIS A 111 -16.16 -4.24 -4.36
N ASN A 112 -16.69 -3.73 -3.24
CA ASN A 112 -16.19 -4.07 -1.90
C ASN A 112 -16.65 -5.48 -1.48
N ASP A 113 -15.75 -6.26 -0.91
CA ASP A 113 -16.09 -7.54 -0.27
C ASP A 113 -16.72 -7.30 1.10
N THR A 114 -18.01 -6.97 1.12
CA THR A 114 -18.73 -6.63 2.34
C THR A 114 -18.87 -7.81 3.30
N GLN A 115 -18.89 -9.05 2.79
CA GLN A 115 -18.92 -10.24 3.62
C GLN A 115 -17.60 -10.41 4.36
N PHE A 116 -16.47 -10.37 3.64
CA PHE A 116 -15.14 -10.42 4.25
C PHE A 116 -14.94 -9.31 5.30
N CYS A 117 -15.42 -8.10 5.02
CA CYS A 117 -15.38 -7.00 5.98
C CYS A 117 -16.21 -7.30 7.25
N THR A 118 -17.42 -7.86 7.08
CA THR A 118 -18.31 -8.22 8.20
C THR A 118 -17.68 -9.32 9.07
N ASP A 119 -17.07 -10.33 8.44
CA ASP A 119 -16.39 -11.43 9.13
C ASP A 119 -15.19 -10.90 9.93
N LEU A 120 -14.39 -9.99 9.35
CA LEU A 120 -13.28 -9.35 10.07
C LEU A 120 -13.74 -8.55 11.28
N LEU A 121 -14.79 -7.74 11.13
CA LEU A 121 -15.34 -6.96 12.25
C LEU A 121 -15.88 -7.85 13.36
N THR A 122 -16.45 -9.00 13.01
CA THR A 122 -17.02 -9.96 13.96
C THR A 122 -15.92 -10.74 14.70
N SER A 123 -14.94 -11.28 13.97
CA SER A 123 -13.88 -12.12 14.54
C SER A 123 -12.76 -11.31 15.22
N HIS A 124 -12.55 -10.05 14.83
CA HIS A 124 -11.41 -9.23 15.26
C HIS A 124 -11.84 -7.82 15.67
N SER A 125 -12.95 -7.69 16.40
CA SER A 125 -13.54 -6.40 16.83
C SER A 125 -12.63 -5.54 17.72
N ASP A 126 -11.58 -6.12 18.30
CA ASP A 126 -10.56 -5.41 19.10
C ASP A 126 -9.51 -4.71 18.23
N SER A 127 -9.44 -5.07 16.95
CA SER A 127 -8.40 -4.66 16.01
C SER A 127 -8.96 -3.95 14.79
N PHE A 128 -10.22 -4.22 14.42
CA PHE A 128 -10.91 -3.63 13.29
C PHE A 128 -12.18 -2.89 13.73
N SER A 129 -12.33 -1.69 13.19
CA SER A 129 -13.52 -0.85 13.31
C SER A 129 -13.98 -0.41 11.92
N VAL A 130 -14.96 0.48 11.84
CA VAL A 130 -15.44 1.04 10.57
C VAL A 130 -15.13 2.52 10.46
N MET A 131 -14.81 2.99 9.26
CA MET A 131 -14.72 4.42 8.96
C MET A 131 -16.10 4.95 8.50
N ASN A 132 -16.46 6.15 8.96
CA ASN A 132 -17.61 6.85 8.40
C ASN A 132 -17.26 7.40 6.99
N LYS A 133 -18.28 7.70 6.19
CA LYS A 133 -18.13 8.20 4.80
C LYS A 133 -17.13 9.36 4.68
N ARG A 134 -17.22 10.34 5.59
CA ARG A 134 -16.36 11.53 5.56
C ARG A 134 -14.89 11.18 5.79
N THR A 135 -14.60 10.30 6.74
CA THR A 135 -13.23 9.84 7.00
C THR A 135 -12.68 9.04 5.81
N ASP A 136 -13.50 8.17 5.23
CA ASP A 136 -13.13 7.35 4.08
C ASP A 136 -12.80 8.18 2.83
N GLU A 137 -13.68 9.14 2.49
CA GLU A 137 -13.49 10.04 1.35
C GLU A 137 -12.42 11.12 1.60
N ALA A 138 -12.05 11.41 2.85
CA ALA A 138 -10.94 12.30 3.14
C ALA A 138 -9.57 11.62 2.96
N GLU A 139 -9.49 10.29 3.12
CA GLU A 139 -8.22 9.57 3.04
C GLU A 139 -7.83 9.27 1.60
N HIS A 140 -6.61 9.66 1.21
CA HIS A 140 -6.09 9.49 -0.13
C HIS A 140 -5.18 8.25 -0.27
N SER A 141 -4.60 7.77 0.83
CA SER A 141 -3.58 6.71 0.77
C SER A 141 -4.08 5.42 0.12
N ILE A 142 -5.38 5.12 0.30
CA ILE A 142 -6.05 3.97 -0.31
C ILE A 142 -6.53 4.32 -1.72
N GLU A 143 -7.13 5.50 -1.91
CA GLU A 143 -7.68 5.93 -3.20
C GLU A 143 -6.63 5.99 -4.31
N MET A 144 -5.41 6.42 -4.01
CA MET A 144 -4.34 6.49 -5.02
C MET A 144 -3.98 5.12 -5.61
N GLN A 145 -4.35 4.03 -4.96
CA GLN A 145 -4.17 2.67 -5.46
C GLN A 145 -5.32 2.22 -6.39
N MET A 146 -6.50 2.84 -6.30
CA MET A 146 -7.72 2.38 -6.96
C MET A 146 -7.72 2.56 -8.47
N PRO A 147 -7.31 3.70 -9.07
CA PRO A 147 -7.29 3.83 -10.53
C PRO A 147 -6.35 2.83 -11.22
N TYR A 148 -5.17 2.57 -10.63
CA TYR A 148 -4.26 1.54 -11.13
C TYR A 148 -4.91 0.15 -11.13
N LEU A 149 -5.65 -0.19 -10.06
CA LEU A 149 -6.37 -1.45 -9.96
C LEU A 149 -7.51 -1.54 -10.96
N ALA A 150 -8.37 -0.51 -11.06
CA ALA A 150 -9.43 -0.44 -12.05
C ALA A 150 -8.87 -0.60 -13.48
N HIS A 151 -7.75 0.07 -13.77
CA HIS A 151 -7.07 -0.03 -15.05
C HIS A 151 -6.56 -1.44 -15.35
N ILE A 152 -5.86 -2.09 -14.41
CA ILE A 152 -5.26 -3.40 -14.63
C ILE A 152 -6.31 -4.51 -14.72
N PHE A 153 -7.29 -4.51 -13.82
CA PHE A 153 -8.35 -5.50 -13.81
C PHE A 153 -9.42 -5.23 -14.88
N GLY A 154 -9.54 -3.99 -15.38
CA GLY A 154 -10.44 -3.62 -16.48
C GLY A 154 -9.92 -3.92 -17.89
N LYS A 155 -8.63 -4.26 -18.06
CA LYS A 155 -8.05 -4.59 -19.38
C LYS A 155 -8.61 -5.86 -20.01
N THR A 156 -9.00 -6.82 -19.17
CA THR A 156 -9.54 -8.10 -19.62
C THR A 156 -11.04 -8.10 -19.35
N GLU A 157 -11.82 -8.48 -20.36
CA GLU A 157 -13.28 -8.47 -20.29
C GLU A 157 -13.80 -9.22 -19.07
N ASN A 158 -14.73 -8.60 -18.34
CA ASN A 158 -15.38 -9.13 -17.13
C ASN A 158 -14.42 -9.47 -15.96
N THR A 159 -13.13 -9.11 -16.01
CA THR A 159 -12.20 -9.40 -14.91
C THR A 159 -12.46 -8.50 -13.71
N LEU A 160 -12.79 -7.22 -13.93
CA LEU A 160 -13.13 -6.29 -12.86
C LEU A 160 -14.36 -6.75 -12.04
N ASP A 161 -15.35 -7.35 -12.71
CA ASP A 161 -16.58 -7.86 -12.05
C ASP A 161 -16.35 -9.15 -11.25
N ARG A 162 -15.25 -9.86 -11.50
CA ARG A 162 -14.89 -11.13 -10.85
C ARG A 162 -13.99 -10.95 -9.63
N VAL A 163 -13.51 -9.74 -9.38
CA VAL A 163 -12.56 -9.44 -8.30
C VAL A 163 -13.23 -8.53 -7.29
N SER A 164 -13.15 -8.91 -6.02
CA SER A 164 -13.58 -8.07 -4.91
C SER A 164 -12.41 -7.28 -4.33
N PHE A 165 -12.71 -6.13 -3.73
CA PHE A 165 -11.73 -5.22 -3.16
C PHE A 165 -12.03 -5.01 -1.69
N VAL A 166 -10.99 -4.81 -0.88
CA VAL A 166 -11.13 -4.51 0.55
C VAL A 166 -10.23 -3.34 0.89
N CYS A 167 -10.81 -2.30 1.48
CA CYS A 167 -10.06 -1.12 1.92
C CYS A 167 -9.82 -1.18 3.43
N VAL A 168 -8.56 -1.25 3.82
CA VAL A 168 -8.12 -1.28 5.21
C VAL A 168 -7.29 -0.04 5.49
N MET A 169 -7.87 0.91 6.23
CA MET A 169 -7.13 2.03 6.79
C MET A 169 -6.36 1.53 8.01
N VAL A 170 -5.04 1.66 7.99
CA VAL A 170 -4.14 1.27 9.08
C VAL A 170 -3.75 2.52 9.88
N GLY A 171 -4.07 2.51 11.16
CA GLY A 171 -3.81 3.63 12.06
C GLY A 171 -2.40 3.64 12.66
N ALA A 172 -2.29 4.33 13.79
CA ALA A 172 -1.07 4.38 14.60
C ALA A 172 -1.02 3.17 15.53
N LEU A 173 -0.23 2.16 15.16
CA LEU A 173 -0.16 0.90 15.87
C LEU A 173 1.04 0.86 16.84
N SER A 174 0.85 0.22 18.00
CA SER A 174 1.96 -0.24 18.84
C SER A 174 2.61 -1.49 18.24
N ASN A 175 3.88 -1.78 18.55
CA ASN A 175 4.55 -3.00 18.09
C ASN A 175 3.75 -4.29 18.43
N SER A 176 3.09 -4.33 19.60
CA SER A 176 2.24 -5.46 19.98
C SER A 176 0.99 -5.58 19.11
N SER A 177 0.41 -4.45 18.70
CA SER A 177 -0.74 -4.42 17.77
C SER A 177 -0.32 -4.73 16.34
N GLU A 178 0.85 -4.26 15.89
CA GLU A 178 1.42 -4.63 14.59
C GLU A 178 1.62 -6.14 14.48
N LYS A 179 2.20 -6.78 15.52
CA LYS A 179 2.37 -8.23 15.53
C LYS A 179 1.03 -8.97 15.54
N ARG A 180 0.06 -8.52 16.36
CA ARG A 180 -1.28 -9.14 16.45
C ARG A 180 -2.02 -9.05 15.11
N ILE A 181 -2.10 -7.87 14.52
CA ILE A 181 -2.79 -7.65 13.24
C ILE A 181 -2.00 -8.28 12.10
N GLY A 182 -0.66 -8.29 12.15
CA GLY A 182 0.19 -8.97 11.18
C GLY A 182 -0.08 -10.47 11.09
N ASN A 183 -0.45 -11.13 12.20
CA ASN A 183 -0.90 -12.53 12.16
C ASN A 183 -2.22 -12.71 11.40
N ILE A 184 -3.13 -11.76 11.48
CA ILE A 184 -4.39 -11.77 10.70
C ILE A 184 -4.06 -11.54 9.22
N VAL A 185 -3.17 -10.59 8.91
CA VAL A 185 -2.67 -10.35 7.54
C VAL A 185 -1.95 -11.59 6.99
N ALA A 186 -1.33 -12.41 7.84
CA ALA A 186 -0.72 -13.68 7.44
C ALA A 186 -1.74 -14.64 6.80
N GLU A 187 -2.97 -14.70 7.31
CA GLU A 187 -4.03 -15.53 6.71
C GLU A 187 -4.39 -15.04 5.31
N TRP A 188 -4.44 -13.71 5.14
CA TRP A 188 -4.73 -13.08 3.84
C TRP A 188 -3.59 -13.31 2.85
N LEU A 189 -2.35 -13.19 3.31
CA LEU A 189 -1.14 -13.42 2.53
C LEU A 189 -0.91 -14.91 2.23
N ASN A 190 -1.53 -15.82 2.97
CA ASN A 190 -1.44 -17.26 2.68
C ASN A 190 -2.34 -17.61 1.49
N ASP A 191 -3.62 -17.21 1.49
CA ASP A 191 -4.58 -17.53 0.42
C ASP A 191 -4.13 -16.98 -0.94
N SER A 192 -3.75 -17.91 -1.83
CA SER A 192 -3.17 -17.58 -3.14
C SER A 192 -4.05 -16.67 -4.00
N ARG A 193 -5.38 -16.66 -3.80
CA ARG A 193 -6.33 -15.83 -4.55
C ARG A 193 -6.34 -14.37 -4.12
N ASN A 194 -5.69 -14.04 -3.00
CA ASN A 194 -5.55 -12.67 -2.53
C ASN A 194 -4.29 -12.01 -3.13
N LEU A 195 -4.43 -10.72 -3.47
CA LEU A 195 -3.32 -9.80 -3.72
C LEU A 195 -3.36 -8.67 -2.68
N LEU A 196 -2.23 -8.41 -2.03
CA LEU A 196 -2.14 -7.32 -1.05
C LEU A 196 -1.46 -6.09 -1.69
N VAL A 197 -2.04 -4.91 -1.50
CA VAL A 197 -1.45 -3.63 -1.90
C VAL A 197 -1.11 -2.82 -0.66
N ILE A 198 0.19 -2.68 -0.38
CA ILE A 198 0.70 -1.91 0.76
C ILE A 198 1.04 -0.51 0.28
N SER A 199 0.26 0.47 0.73
CA SER A 199 0.39 1.86 0.28
C SER A 199 1.37 2.63 1.16
N SER A 200 2.48 3.11 0.60
CA SER A 200 3.48 3.90 1.32
C SER A 200 4.35 4.75 0.40
N ASP A 201 4.42 6.05 0.69
CA ASP A 201 5.59 6.87 0.37
C ASP A 201 6.72 6.62 1.39
N PHE A 202 7.92 7.07 1.06
CA PHE A 202 9.13 6.95 1.90
C PHE A 202 9.47 8.30 2.55
N CYS A 203 10.74 8.70 2.67
CA CYS A 203 11.11 9.93 3.39
C CYS A 203 10.35 11.17 2.88
N HIS A 204 9.63 11.84 3.78
CA HIS A 204 9.15 13.20 3.63
C HIS A 204 10.16 14.13 4.31
N TRP A 205 11.04 14.74 3.51
CA TRP A 205 12.16 15.55 3.99
C TRP A 205 11.89 17.05 3.79
N GLY A 206 12.22 17.84 4.79
CA GLY A 206 12.20 19.31 4.77
C GLY A 206 11.43 19.92 5.95
N ASN A 207 11.62 21.22 6.16
CA ASN A 207 11.02 21.93 7.29
C ASN A 207 9.49 21.81 7.35
N ARG A 208 8.82 21.77 6.20
CA ARG A 208 7.34 21.62 6.12
C ARG A 208 6.83 20.29 6.67
N PHE A 209 7.70 19.28 6.74
CA PHE A 209 7.39 17.96 7.31
C PHE A 209 7.95 17.79 8.72
N GLN A 210 8.58 18.83 9.28
CA GLN A 210 9.26 18.80 10.58
C GLN A 210 10.31 17.69 10.66
N PHE A 211 10.91 17.33 9.53
CA PHE A 211 11.91 16.28 9.43
C PHE A 211 13.05 16.73 8.53
N THR A 212 14.20 16.97 9.15
CA THR A 212 15.46 17.25 8.47
C THR A 212 16.55 16.44 9.15
N THR A 213 17.47 15.92 8.35
CA THR A 213 18.56 15.07 8.82
C THR A 213 19.89 15.74 8.56
N LYS A 214 20.88 15.47 9.42
CA LYS A 214 22.25 15.93 9.19
C LYS A 214 22.92 15.04 8.16
N CYS A 215 23.53 15.64 7.15
CA CYS A 215 24.37 14.94 6.20
C CYS A 215 25.61 14.40 6.92
N ILE A 216 26.03 13.19 6.55
CA ILE A 216 27.22 12.53 7.10
C ILE A 216 28.29 12.53 6.01
N ASN A 217 29.56 12.70 6.38
CA ASN A 217 30.71 12.57 5.45
C ASN A 217 30.69 13.50 4.21
N GLY A 218 30.04 14.68 4.31
CA GLY A 218 30.01 15.65 3.22
C GLY A 218 29.12 15.26 2.03
N GLU A 219 28.26 14.25 2.18
CA GLU A 219 27.24 13.88 1.18
C GLU A 219 26.22 15.01 0.96
N GLU A 220 25.64 15.07 -0.24
CA GLU A 220 24.53 15.99 -0.52
C GLU A 220 23.25 15.54 0.22
N ILE A 221 22.33 16.47 0.50
CA ILE A 221 21.10 16.16 1.26
C ILE A 221 20.29 15.04 0.59
N TYR A 222 20.13 15.09 -0.74
CA TYR A 222 19.39 14.06 -1.48
C TYR A 222 20.03 12.67 -1.38
N GLU A 223 21.35 12.58 -1.23
CA GLU A 223 22.11 11.33 -1.06
C GLU A 223 21.91 10.78 0.35
N ASN A 224 21.90 11.66 1.37
CA ASN A 224 21.56 11.29 2.74
C ASN A 224 20.14 10.72 2.85
N ILE A 225 19.17 11.36 2.18
CA ILE A 225 17.77 10.88 2.11
C ILE A 225 17.74 9.49 1.46
N GLU A 226 18.39 9.33 0.31
CA GLU A 226 18.45 8.05 -0.39
C GLU A 226 19.10 6.95 0.47
N ARG A 227 20.19 7.26 1.17
CA ARG A 227 20.84 6.32 2.09
C ARG A 227 19.89 5.90 3.21
N LEU A 228 19.17 6.84 3.82
CA LEU A 228 18.19 6.55 4.87
C LEU A 228 17.07 5.65 4.34
N ASP A 229 16.47 5.99 3.21
CA ASP A 229 15.41 5.18 2.61
C ASP A 229 15.90 3.78 2.26
N ARG A 230 17.09 3.66 1.65
CA ARG A 230 17.69 2.36 1.28
C ARG A 230 17.98 1.49 2.50
N GLN A 231 18.36 2.06 3.64
CA GLN A 231 18.49 1.29 4.88
C GLN A 231 17.16 0.67 5.31
N GLY A 232 16.06 1.44 5.25
CA GLY A 232 14.71 0.92 5.51
C GLY A 232 14.30 -0.15 4.50
N MET A 233 14.54 0.10 3.21
CA MET A 233 14.26 -0.84 2.11
C MET A 233 15.01 -2.16 2.30
N GLN A 234 16.29 -2.13 2.67
CA GLN A 234 17.10 -3.33 2.92
C GLN A 234 16.53 -4.20 4.04
N LEU A 235 16.03 -3.59 5.12
CA LEU A 235 15.39 -4.32 6.22
C LEU A 235 14.07 -4.96 5.77
N ILE A 236 13.32 -4.28 4.90
CA ILE A 236 12.10 -4.80 4.29
C ILE A 236 12.42 -5.99 3.37
N GLU A 237 13.44 -5.88 2.51
CA GLU A 237 13.91 -6.97 1.63
C GLU A 237 14.43 -8.17 2.44
N ALA A 238 15.12 -7.91 3.54
CA ALA A 238 15.56 -8.92 4.50
C ALA A 238 14.41 -9.55 5.30
N LYS A 239 13.19 -9.00 5.19
CA LYS A 239 11.99 -9.42 5.92
C LYS A 239 12.18 -9.32 7.45
N ASP A 240 12.93 -8.33 7.91
CA ASP A 240 13.25 -8.13 9.33
C ASP A 240 12.31 -7.08 9.97
N ALA A 241 11.18 -7.55 10.50
CA ALA A 241 10.21 -6.71 11.21
C ALA A 241 10.83 -5.99 12.41
N SER A 242 11.69 -6.69 13.18
CA SER A 242 12.30 -6.12 14.39
C SER A 242 13.36 -5.07 14.09
N GLY A 243 14.19 -5.32 13.08
CA GLY A 243 15.18 -4.38 12.57
C GLY A 243 14.50 -3.16 11.97
N PHE A 244 13.43 -3.32 11.19
CA PHE A 244 12.67 -2.20 10.64
C PHE A 244 12.07 -1.31 11.73
N SER A 245 11.46 -1.90 12.77
CA SER A 245 10.95 -1.14 13.94
C SER A 245 12.08 -0.39 14.66
N SER A 246 13.23 -1.02 14.85
CA SER A 246 14.40 -0.40 15.47
C SER A 246 14.96 0.75 14.63
N TYR A 247 15.04 0.57 13.31
CA TYR A 247 15.45 1.59 12.35
C TYR A 247 14.54 2.82 12.40
N LEU A 248 13.21 2.63 12.41
CA LEU A 248 12.26 3.75 12.52
C LEU A 248 12.42 4.49 13.84
N SER A 249 12.62 3.75 14.94
CA SER A 249 12.84 4.35 16.26
C SER A 249 14.12 5.18 16.32
N GLN A 250 15.20 4.73 15.67
CA GLN A 250 16.50 5.40 15.68
C GLN A 250 16.58 6.58 14.72
N THR A 251 16.15 6.38 13.47
CA THR A 251 16.30 7.37 12.39
C THR A 251 15.16 8.37 12.34
N LYS A 252 14.00 8.00 12.88
CA LYS A 252 12.75 8.76 12.75
C LYS A 252 12.34 9.02 11.29
N ASN A 253 12.82 8.23 10.32
CA ASN A 253 12.46 8.42 8.92
C ASN A 253 10.94 8.44 8.76
N THR A 254 10.44 9.39 7.99
CA THR A 254 9.02 9.75 7.87
C THR A 254 8.26 8.88 6.88
N ILE A 255 8.55 7.57 6.83
CA ILE A 255 7.83 6.59 6.01
C ILE A 255 6.36 6.55 6.48
N CYS A 256 5.44 7.03 5.65
CA CYS A 256 4.03 7.21 6.04
C CYS A 256 3.31 5.86 6.23
N GLY A 257 3.57 4.88 5.36
CA GLY A 257 3.02 3.52 5.43
C GLY A 257 3.84 2.56 6.29
N ARG A 258 4.62 3.07 7.26
CA ARG A 258 5.43 2.22 8.16
C ARG A 258 4.62 1.13 8.88
N HIS A 259 3.37 1.43 9.27
CA HIS A 259 2.50 0.48 9.96
C HIS A 259 1.95 -0.59 8.99
N PRO A 260 1.37 -0.25 7.82
CA PRO A 260 1.09 -1.23 6.75
C PRO A 260 2.27 -2.13 6.39
N ILE A 261 3.48 -1.57 6.27
CA ILE A 261 4.71 -2.33 5.99
C ILE A 261 5.04 -3.29 7.15
N ALA A 262 4.95 -2.83 8.40
CA ALA A 262 5.17 -3.69 9.57
C ALA A 262 4.19 -4.87 9.61
N LEU A 263 2.90 -4.64 9.28
CA LEU A 263 1.90 -5.72 9.18
C LEU A 263 2.31 -6.78 8.14
N LEU A 264 2.77 -6.34 6.96
CA LEU A 264 3.27 -7.25 5.93
C LEU A 264 4.50 -8.04 6.42
N LEU A 265 5.46 -7.39 7.08
CA LEU A 265 6.66 -8.06 7.58
C LEU A 265 6.33 -9.10 8.65
N TYR A 266 5.44 -8.77 9.59
CA TYR A 266 4.96 -9.74 10.58
C TYR A 266 4.19 -10.89 9.92
N ALA A 267 3.37 -10.62 8.91
CA ALA A 267 2.68 -11.66 8.14
C ALA A 267 3.67 -12.64 7.48
N ILE A 268 4.70 -12.11 6.81
CA ILE A 268 5.76 -12.92 6.20
C ILE A 268 6.52 -13.74 7.26
N ASN A 269 6.87 -13.14 8.38
CA ASN A 269 7.57 -13.84 9.47
C ASN A 269 6.71 -14.97 10.05
N THR A 270 5.40 -14.76 10.19
CA THR A 270 4.45 -15.77 10.70
C THR A 270 4.30 -16.95 9.75
N LEU A 271 4.22 -16.72 8.43
CA LEU A 271 4.15 -17.80 7.44
C LEU A 271 5.49 -18.50 7.18
N GLY A 272 6.60 -17.83 7.53
CA GLY A 272 7.98 -18.26 7.32
C GLY A 272 8.67 -17.48 6.21
N SER A 273 9.68 -16.68 6.56
CA SER A 273 10.35 -15.73 5.65
C SER A 273 10.96 -16.36 4.40
N SER A 274 11.30 -17.66 4.40
CA SER A 274 11.86 -18.36 3.24
C SER A 274 10.83 -18.65 2.13
N LYS A 275 9.53 -18.53 2.44
CA LYS A 275 8.42 -18.69 1.49
C LYS A 275 8.21 -17.47 0.60
N PHE A 276 8.85 -16.34 0.91
CA PHE A 276 8.62 -15.08 0.20
C PHE A 276 9.94 -14.41 -0.19
N ASP A 277 9.99 -13.93 -1.43
CA ASP A 277 10.99 -12.98 -1.87
C ASP A 277 10.41 -11.56 -1.85
N VAL A 278 11.22 -10.58 -1.44
CA VAL A 278 10.82 -9.17 -1.37
C VAL A 278 11.90 -8.37 -2.07
N LYS A 279 11.50 -7.61 -3.10
CA LYS A 279 12.44 -6.86 -3.93
C LYS A 279 11.88 -5.49 -4.28
N PHE A 280 12.64 -4.44 -3.97
CA PHE A 280 12.37 -3.12 -4.53
C PHE A 280 12.78 -3.08 -5.99
N VAL A 281 11.84 -2.65 -6.83
CA VAL A 281 11.98 -2.57 -8.29
C VAL A 281 12.17 -1.15 -8.78
N GLN A 282 11.85 -0.14 -7.96
CA GLN A 282 12.10 1.26 -8.28
C GLN A 282 12.27 2.12 -7.03
N TYR A 283 13.11 3.15 -7.13
CA TYR A 283 13.26 4.23 -6.15
C TYR A 283 13.44 5.58 -6.87
N ARG A 284 12.70 6.59 -6.43
CA ARG A 284 12.82 7.98 -6.92
C ARG A 284 12.58 8.97 -5.80
N GLN A 285 13.05 10.20 -5.99
CA GLN A 285 12.70 11.35 -5.15
C GLN A 285 11.93 12.36 -6.01
N SER A 286 10.98 13.08 -5.41
CA SER A 286 10.23 14.15 -6.10
C SER A 286 11.14 15.25 -6.66
N SER A 287 12.24 15.50 -5.98
CA SER A 287 13.27 16.49 -6.30
C SER A 287 14.55 16.16 -5.55
N LYS A 288 15.71 16.62 -6.05
CA LYS A 288 16.99 16.51 -5.33
C LYS A 288 17.16 17.71 -4.40
N CYS A 289 16.97 17.50 -3.10
CA CYS A 289 17.29 18.50 -2.09
C CYS A 289 18.80 18.75 -2.00
N ARG A 290 19.20 20.02 -2.05
CA ARG A 290 20.59 20.51 -1.91
C ARG A 290 20.74 21.55 -0.81
N SER A 291 19.64 22.16 -0.38
CA SER A 291 19.62 23.16 0.69
C SER A 291 18.60 22.84 1.78
N GLN A 292 18.78 23.43 2.98
CA GLN A 292 17.83 23.31 4.09
C GLN A 292 16.47 24.00 3.83
N ARG A 293 16.34 24.76 2.74
CA ARG A 293 15.07 25.36 2.31
C ARG A 293 14.28 24.45 1.37
N ASP A 294 14.92 23.41 0.85
CA ASP A 294 14.29 22.49 -0.09
C ASP A 294 13.35 21.54 0.66
N SER A 295 12.52 20.82 -0.09
CA SER A 295 11.78 19.67 0.45
C SER A 295 11.55 18.65 -0.64
N SER A 296 11.49 17.37 -0.27
CA SER A 296 11.23 16.27 -1.18
C SER A 296 10.45 15.16 -0.50
N VAL A 297 9.78 14.35 -1.31
CA VAL A 297 9.20 13.07 -0.89
C VAL A 297 9.83 11.97 -1.72
N SER A 298 10.21 10.87 -1.07
CA SER A 298 10.73 9.68 -1.73
C SER A 298 9.60 8.69 -2.07
N TYR A 299 9.75 8.02 -3.21
CA TYR A 299 8.82 7.02 -3.73
C TYR A 299 9.57 5.74 -4.00
N ALA A 300 9.05 4.61 -3.54
CA ALA A 300 9.61 3.32 -3.82
C ALA A 300 8.52 2.32 -4.17
N SER A 301 8.84 1.38 -5.04
CA SER A 301 7.95 0.28 -5.41
C SER A 301 8.65 -1.04 -5.19
N ALA A 302 7.94 -1.98 -4.57
CA ALA A 302 8.43 -3.34 -4.35
C ALA A 302 7.39 -4.38 -4.76
N ILE A 303 7.90 -5.54 -5.12
CA ILE A 303 7.13 -6.75 -5.37
C ILE A 303 7.46 -7.80 -4.32
N ILE A 304 6.44 -8.55 -3.91
CA ILE A 304 6.56 -9.67 -2.99
C ILE A 304 6.01 -10.89 -3.69
N THR A 305 6.84 -11.90 -3.88
CA THR A 305 6.46 -13.12 -4.59
C THR A 305 6.61 -14.34 -3.71
N SER A 306 5.80 -15.38 -3.95
CA SER A 306 5.95 -16.66 -3.28
C SER A 306 7.11 -17.45 -3.89
N ASN A 307 7.98 -17.99 -3.06
CA ASN A 307 9.05 -18.87 -3.48
C ASN A 307 8.47 -20.13 -4.16
N PRO A 308 8.78 -20.40 -5.44
CA PRO A 308 8.25 -21.57 -6.15
C PRO A 308 8.60 -22.91 -5.48
N SER A 309 9.73 -22.96 -4.78
CA SER A 309 10.21 -24.16 -4.09
C SER A 309 9.53 -24.41 -2.74
N ASN A 310 8.78 -23.43 -2.21
CA ASN A 310 8.06 -23.53 -0.95
C ASN A 310 6.85 -22.57 -0.95
N PRO A 311 5.83 -22.84 -1.77
CA PRO A 311 4.70 -21.93 -1.91
C PRO A 311 3.86 -21.89 -0.62
N PRO A 312 3.24 -20.75 -0.30
CA PRO A 312 2.16 -20.67 0.68
C PRO A 312 1.00 -21.60 0.29
N GLN A 313 0.24 -22.06 1.28
CA GLN A 313 -0.91 -22.95 1.06
C GLN A 313 -2.09 -22.20 0.45
#